data_AF-A0A9P0K922-F1
#
_entry.id   AF-A0A9P0K922-F1
#
_cell.length_a   1.000
_cell.length_b   1.000
_cell.length_c   1.000
_cell.angle_alpha   90.00
_cell.angle_beta   90.00
_cell.angle_gamma   90.00
#
_symmetry.space_group_name_H-M   'P 1'
#
loop_
_entity.id
_entity.type
_entity.pdbx_description
1 polymer ?
#
loop_
_entity_poly.entity_id
_entity_poly.type
_entity_poly.pdbx_seq_one_letter_code
_entity_poly.pdbx_strand_id
1 'polypeptide(L)'
;MVGVVALVSIRGLRNVTAPPFIIVRDNVKGYFEVITMFRLSIQKSIGLYILDCLFSVVVVGVLVVFVWRGSWILVDIFLYPEDLTRSAWGSLVIGYVAVVSAFLLQPAAKFLCDKASGTSRLLISDIVNLYALFGTVNVWRGIWNLLEIYFIPDDVVLSCWITHVVSFSLLILMSCSNSLLVRGVYIDAEEPAGKCMDFPCYYFRVMFQERQLRKLRKIHTNKQGTYTSYDEKPNIDKSITISVIHNIIVENKSNTAS
;
A
#
# COMPACT_ATOMS: atom_id res chain seq x y z
N MET A 1 17.04 -14.97 4.41
CA MET A 1 18.08 -13.91 4.35
C MET A 1 18.45 -13.53 2.91
N VAL A 2 18.71 -14.50 2.01
CA VAL A 2 19.05 -14.22 0.59
C VAL A 2 18.06 -13.29 -0.10
N GLY A 3 16.74 -13.52 0.05
CA GLY A 3 15.71 -12.66 -0.56
C GLY A 3 15.76 -11.20 -0.09
N VAL A 4 16.01 -10.96 1.20
CA VAL A 4 16.12 -9.60 1.76
C VAL A 4 17.36 -8.91 1.21
N VAL A 5 18.50 -9.58 1.24
CA VAL A 5 19.76 -9.03 0.72
C VAL A 5 19.62 -8.70 -0.77
N ALA A 6 19.00 -9.59 -1.56
CA ALA A 6 18.78 -9.34 -2.98
C ALA A 6 17.84 -8.15 -3.22
N LEU A 7 16.71 -8.05 -2.50
CA LEU A 7 15.78 -6.92 -2.63
C LEU A 7 16.40 -5.59 -2.21
N VAL A 8 17.16 -5.54 -1.12
CA VAL A 8 17.91 -4.34 -0.71
C VAL A 8 18.94 -3.97 -1.78
N SER A 9 19.63 -4.96 -2.36
CA SER A 9 20.64 -4.71 -3.40
C SER A 9 20.05 -4.07 -4.66
N ILE A 10 18.82 -4.45 -5.02
CA ILE A 10 18.10 -3.85 -6.15
C ILE A 10 17.21 -2.66 -5.74
N ARG A 11 17.24 -2.23 -4.47
CA ARG A 11 16.38 -1.16 -3.92
C ARG A 11 14.88 -1.42 -4.14
N GLY A 12 14.47 -2.67 -3.99
CA GLY A 12 13.10 -3.13 -4.18
C GLY A 12 12.46 -3.69 -2.91
N LEU A 13 12.96 -3.36 -1.71
CA LEU A 13 12.48 -3.93 -0.46
C LEU A 13 11.03 -3.54 -0.17
N ARG A 14 10.59 -2.31 -0.51
CA ARG A 14 9.20 -1.86 -0.32
C ARG A 14 8.14 -2.75 -0.99
N ASN A 15 8.52 -3.54 -1.99
CA ASN A 15 7.60 -4.46 -2.67
C ASN A 15 7.10 -5.61 -1.78
N VAL A 16 7.67 -5.79 -0.58
CA VAL A 16 7.17 -6.75 0.41
C VAL A 16 5.98 -6.22 1.22
N THR A 17 5.62 -4.95 1.08
CA THR A 17 4.52 -4.35 1.83
C THR A 17 3.16 -4.92 1.39
N ALA A 18 2.29 -5.19 2.36
CA ALA A 18 0.92 -5.67 2.13
C ALA A 18 -0.01 -5.03 3.18
N PRO A 19 -1.34 -5.26 3.13
CA PRO A 19 -2.22 -4.85 4.21
C PRO A 19 -1.69 -5.41 5.55
N PRO A 20 -1.72 -4.65 6.65
CA PRO A 20 -2.49 -3.42 6.87
C PRO A 20 -1.76 -2.11 6.53
N PHE A 21 -0.60 -2.14 5.86
CA PHE A 21 0.17 -0.93 5.53
C PHE A 21 -0.11 -0.37 4.13
N ILE A 22 -0.75 -1.14 3.26
CA ILE A 22 -1.20 -0.70 1.95
C ILE A 22 -2.63 -1.18 1.71
N ILE A 23 -3.49 -0.29 1.22
CA ILE A 23 -4.84 -0.63 0.74
C ILE A 23 -5.02 0.03 -0.63
N VAL A 24 -5.32 -0.79 -1.62
CA VAL A 24 -5.52 -0.38 -3.01
C VAL A 24 -7.00 -0.44 -3.36
N ARG A 25 -7.51 0.63 -3.96
CA ARG A 25 -8.91 0.71 -4.44
C ARG A 25 -9.04 0.15 -5.86
N ASP A 26 -10.26 -0.28 -6.18
CA ASP A 26 -10.58 -0.88 -7.48
C ASP A 26 -10.64 0.17 -8.59
N ASN A 27 -11.09 1.38 -8.25
CA ASN A 27 -11.15 2.49 -9.17
C ASN A 27 -9.89 3.36 -9.07
N VAL A 28 -8.88 3.02 -9.87
CA VAL A 28 -7.64 3.79 -10.02
C VAL A 28 -7.45 4.15 -11.50
N LYS A 29 -7.06 5.41 -11.75
CA LYS A 29 -6.63 5.83 -13.09
C LYS A 29 -5.34 5.10 -13.48
N GLY A 30 -5.19 4.75 -14.75
CA GLY A 30 -4.06 3.94 -15.19
C GLY A 30 -4.12 2.51 -14.63
N TYR A 31 -5.33 1.93 -14.52
CA TYR A 31 -5.50 0.58 -13.95
C TYR A 31 -4.59 -0.48 -14.60
N PHE A 32 -4.39 -0.39 -15.92
CA PHE A 32 -3.54 -1.26 -16.72
C PHE A 32 -2.09 -0.76 -16.84
N GLU A 33 -1.76 0.38 -16.22
CA GLU A 33 -0.41 0.90 -16.16
C GLU A 33 0.29 0.28 -14.95
N VAL A 34 1.07 -0.76 -15.22
CA VAL A 34 1.90 -1.43 -14.21
C VAL A 34 3.31 -0.90 -14.33
N ILE A 35 3.81 -0.33 -13.25
CA ILE A 35 5.15 0.25 -13.23
C ILE A 35 6.18 -0.89 -13.10
N THR A 36 7.03 -1.07 -14.10
CA THR A 36 8.08 -2.10 -14.14
C THR A 36 9.39 -1.60 -13.53
N MET A 37 10.28 -2.51 -13.12
CA MET A 37 11.54 -2.19 -12.45
C MET A 37 12.38 -1.15 -13.20
N PHE A 38 12.55 -1.32 -14.52
CA PHE A 38 13.39 -0.44 -15.33
C PHE A 38 12.61 0.70 -16.01
N ARG A 39 11.31 0.85 -15.72
CA ARG A 39 10.44 1.91 -16.24
C ARG A 39 10.47 2.00 -17.77
N LEU A 40 10.65 0.88 -18.48
CA LEU A 40 10.75 0.88 -19.94
C LEU A 40 9.37 1.03 -20.59
N SER A 41 9.36 1.63 -21.79
CA SER A 41 8.14 1.81 -22.58
C SER A 41 8.27 1.12 -23.93
N ILE A 42 7.14 0.57 -24.41
CA ILE A 42 7.04 -0.19 -25.67
C ILE A 42 7.59 0.61 -26.86
N GLN A 43 7.40 1.92 -26.86
CA GLN A 43 7.79 2.82 -27.95
C GLN A 43 9.30 2.82 -28.20
N LYS A 44 10.13 2.45 -27.22
CA LYS A 44 11.59 2.36 -27.38
C LYS A 44 12.04 1.02 -27.94
N SER A 45 11.57 -0.08 -27.35
CA SER A 45 11.90 -1.44 -27.75
C SER A 45 10.96 -2.43 -27.10
N ILE A 46 10.23 -3.21 -27.91
CA ILE A 46 9.32 -4.23 -27.42
C ILE A 46 10.05 -5.36 -26.68
N GLY A 47 11.22 -5.77 -27.16
CA GLY A 47 12.00 -6.85 -26.54
C GLY A 47 12.51 -6.47 -25.16
N LEU A 48 13.04 -5.26 -25.00
CA LEU A 48 13.50 -4.77 -23.69
C LEU A 48 12.33 -4.55 -22.73
N TYR A 49 11.19 -4.07 -23.23
CA TYR A 49 9.96 -3.95 -22.43
C TYR A 49 9.48 -5.32 -21.90
N ILE A 50 9.43 -6.34 -22.76
CA ILE A 50 9.05 -7.71 -22.34
C ILE A 50 10.04 -8.24 -21.29
N LEU A 51 11.35 -8.01 -21.49
CA LEU A 51 12.36 -8.42 -20.52
C LEU A 51 12.20 -7.72 -19.17
N ASP A 52 11.89 -6.43 -19.16
CA ASP A 52 11.61 -5.66 -17.95
C ASP A 52 10.34 -6.16 -17.23
N CYS A 53 9.28 -6.49 -17.98
CA CYS A 53 8.10 -7.14 -17.41
C CYS A 53 8.43 -8.49 -16.77
N LEU A 54 9.17 -9.35 -17.47
CA LEU A 54 9.59 -10.67 -16.95
C LEU A 54 10.44 -10.53 -15.70
N PHE A 55 11.42 -9.61 -15.72
CA PHE A 55 12.25 -9.33 -14.54
C PHE A 55 11.40 -8.86 -13.35
N SER A 56 10.49 -7.93 -13.60
CA SER A 56 9.61 -7.36 -12.58
C SER A 56 8.69 -8.41 -11.95
N VAL A 57 8.06 -9.27 -12.75
CA VAL A 57 7.11 -10.28 -12.23
C VAL A 57 7.83 -11.48 -11.65
N VAL A 58 8.81 -12.03 -12.37
CA VAL A 58 9.47 -13.29 -11.98
C VAL A 58 10.52 -13.02 -10.91
N VAL A 59 11.48 -12.14 -11.17
CA VAL A 59 12.61 -11.96 -10.24
C VAL A 59 12.15 -11.24 -8.97
N VAL A 60 11.56 -10.05 -9.10
CA VAL A 60 11.13 -9.28 -7.91
C VAL A 60 10.00 -10.03 -7.18
N GLY A 61 9.01 -10.56 -7.91
CA GLY A 61 7.92 -11.33 -7.31
C GLY A 61 8.38 -12.56 -6.54
N VAL A 62 9.28 -13.39 -7.09
CA VAL A 62 9.81 -14.56 -6.38
C VAL A 62 10.64 -14.16 -5.16
N LEU A 63 11.42 -13.08 -5.26
CA LEU A 63 12.17 -12.58 -4.11
C LEU A 63 11.24 -12.13 -2.98
N VAL A 64 10.14 -11.45 -3.29
CA VAL A 64 9.11 -11.08 -2.30
C VAL A 64 8.53 -12.32 -1.63
N VAL A 65 8.17 -13.35 -2.41
CA VAL A 65 7.67 -14.63 -1.87
C VAL A 65 8.69 -15.29 -0.94
N PHE A 66 9.97 -15.32 -1.30
CA PHE A 66 11.02 -15.88 -0.45
C PHE A 66 11.22 -15.10 0.85
N VAL A 67 11.11 -13.77 0.81
CA VAL A 67 11.17 -12.95 2.02
C VAL A 67 9.99 -13.24 2.93
N TRP A 68 8.77 -13.23 2.39
CA TRP A 68 7.56 -13.53 3.15
C TRP A 68 7.58 -14.93 3.76
N ARG A 69 7.84 -15.95 2.94
CA ARG A 69 7.89 -17.34 3.40
C ARG A 69 9.02 -17.56 4.40
N GLY A 70 10.19 -16.97 4.16
CA GLY A 70 11.32 -17.05 5.08
C GLY A 70 11.01 -16.44 6.44
N SER A 71 10.41 -15.24 6.46
CA SER A 71 9.98 -14.58 7.70
C SER A 71 8.92 -15.39 8.44
N TRP A 72 7.95 -15.95 7.71
CA TRP A 72 6.91 -16.79 8.29
C TRP A 72 7.49 -18.01 9.01
N ILE A 73 8.36 -18.76 8.34
CA ILE A 73 9.01 -19.95 8.91
C ILE A 73 9.89 -19.59 10.11
N LEU A 74 10.56 -18.43 10.09
CA LEU A 74 11.32 -17.98 11.27
C LEU A 74 10.39 -17.82 12.48
N VAL A 75 9.20 -17.23 12.30
CA VAL A 75 8.24 -17.11 13.40
C VAL A 75 7.74 -18.49 13.84
N ASP A 76 7.50 -19.43 12.92
CA ASP A 76 7.14 -20.82 13.27
C ASP A 76 8.18 -21.49 14.19
N ILE A 77 9.46 -21.26 13.93
CA ILE A 77 10.55 -21.87 14.70
C ILE A 77 10.70 -21.23 16.09
N PHE A 78 10.50 -19.91 16.21
CA PHE A 78 10.83 -19.17 17.43
C PHE A 78 9.63 -18.89 18.34
N LEU A 79 8.42 -18.75 17.81
CA LEU A 79 7.26 -18.29 18.59
C LEU A 79 6.38 -19.48 19.01
N TYR A 80 6.58 -19.96 20.24
CA TYR A 80 5.81 -21.07 20.82
C TYR A 80 5.73 -22.31 19.90
N PRO A 81 6.87 -22.92 19.52
CA PRO A 81 6.88 -24.00 18.52
C PRO A 81 6.04 -25.23 18.93
N GLU A 82 5.89 -25.47 20.24
CA GLU A 82 5.14 -26.62 20.77
C GLU A 82 3.63 -26.35 20.95
N ASP A 83 3.19 -25.08 20.86
CA ASP A 83 1.79 -24.70 21.07
C ASP A 83 1.32 -23.78 19.94
N LEU A 84 0.73 -24.40 18.91
CA LEU A 84 0.24 -23.72 17.72
C LEU A 84 -0.80 -22.64 18.04
N THR A 85 -1.62 -22.84 19.07
CA THR A 85 -2.67 -21.88 19.45
C THR A 85 -2.07 -20.63 20.08
N ARG A 86 -1.15 -20.79 21.03
CA ARG A 86 -0.41 -19.66 21.62
C ARG A 86 0.48 -18.98 20.59
N SER A 87 1.07 -19.74 19.67
CA SER A 87 1.84 -19.21 18.56
C SER A 87 0.99 -18.33 17.66
N ALA A 88 -0.21 -18.78 17.28
CA ALA A 88 -1.12 -18.03 16.41
C ALA A 88 -1.59 -16.73 17.07
N TRP A 89 -2.10 -16.80 18.30
CA TRP A 89 -2.52 -15.61 19.05
C TRP A 89 -1.36 -14.66 19.35
N GLY A 90 -0.21 -15.19 19.77
CA GLY A 90 1.00 -14.40 20.00
C GLY A 90 1.43 -13.65 18.75
N SER A 91 1.41 -14.32 17.59
CA SER A 91 1.75 -13.70 16.31
C SER A 91 0.75 -12.59 15.96
N LEU A 92 -0.54 -12.84 16.13
CA LEU A 92 -1.57 -11.82 15.87
C LEU A 92 -1.38 -10.56 16.74
N VAL A 93 -1.17 -10.75 18.05
CA VAL A 93 -1.00 -9.63 19.00
C VAL A 93 0.28 -8.86 18.71
N ILE A 94 1.42 -9.56 18.56
CA ILE A 94 2.70 -8.92 18.22
C ILE A 94 2.58 -8.16 16.89
N GLY A 95 1.92 -8.77 15.91
CA GLY A 95 1.68 -8.17 14.60
C GLY A 95 0.93 -6.85 14.69
N TYR A 96 -0.23 -6.83 15.34
CA TYR A 96 -1.00 -5.59 15.46
C TYR A 96 -0.35 -4.54 16.36
N VAL A 97 0.37 -4.95 17.41
CA VAL A 97 1.17 -4.02 18.21
C VAL A 97 2.25 -3.35 17.34
N ALA A 98 2.96 -4.13 16.51
CA ALA A 98 3.96 -3.60 15.58
C ALA A 98 3.34 -2.70 14.49
N VAL A 99 2.12 -2.98 14.04
CA VAL A 99 1.39 -2.13 13.09
C VAL A 99 1.04 -0.78 13.73
N VAL A 100 0.45 -0.80 14.93
CA VAL A 100 0.09 0.43 15.64
C VAL A 100 1.31 1.28 15.93
N SER A 101 2.39 0.67 16.45
CA SER A 101 3.64 1.40 16.70
C SER A 101 4.25 1.95 15.42
N ALA A 102 4.21 1.23 14.30
CA ALA A 102 4.70 1.72 13.01
C ALA A 102 3.94 2.97 12.54
N PHE A 103 2.62 3.00 12.68
CA PHE A 103 1.83 4.21 12.38
C PHE A 103 2.13 5.36 13.33
N LEU A 104 2.34 5.09 14.63
CA LEU A 104 2.72 6.12 15.61
C LEU A 104 4.11 6.70 15.34
N LEU A 105 5.06 5.86 14.90
CA LEU A 105 6.43 6.26 14.58
C LEU A 105 6.57 6.86 13.18
N GLN A 106 5.55 6.74 12.32
CA GLN A 106 5.57 7.22 10.95
C GLN A 106 5.94 8.71 10.81
N PRO A 107 5.44 9.66 11.63
CA PRO A 107 5.85 11.06 11.55
C PRO A 107 7.33 11.28 11.85
N ALA A 108 7.88 10.54 12.83
CA ALA A 108 9.30 10.59 13.16
C ALA A 108 10.15 9.99 12.03
N ALA A 109 9.72 8.86 11.45
CA ALA A 109 10.38 8.24 10.29
C ALA A 109 10.44 9.20 9.09
N LYS A 110 9.34 9.92 8.80
CA LYS A 110 9.31 10.97 7.77
C LYS A 110 10.32 12.07 8.03
N PHE A 111 10.32 12.62 9.24
CA PHE A 111 11.24 13.69 9.62
C PHE A 111 12.71 13.27 9.48
N LEU A 112 13.04 12.04 9.91
CA LEU A 112 14.39 11.49 9.74
C LEU A 112 14.74 11.31 8.26
N CYS A 113 13.81 10.76 7.47
CA CYS A 113 13.98 10.56 6.04
C CYS A 113 14.12 11.88 5.26
N ASP A 114 13.47 12.95 5.72
CA ASP A 114 13.56 14.30 5.15
C ASP A 114 14.92 14.95 5.37
N LYS A 115 15.53 14.70 6.53
CA LYS A 115 16.87 15.20 6.86
C LYS A 115 18.00 14.36 6.26
N ALA A 116 17.72 13.11 5.92
CA ALA A 116 18.68 12.18 5.36
C ALA A 116 18.83 12.34 3.85
N SER A 117 20.02 12.02 3.33
CA SER A 117 20.31 12.01 1.89
C SER A 117 21.11 10.76 1.48
N GLY A 118 21.03 10.41 0.19
CA GLY A 118 21.75 9.27 -0.38
C GLY A 118 21.48 7.95 0.37
N THR A 119 22.54 7.23 0.72
CA THR A 119 22.48 5.91 1.37
C THR A 119 21.81 5.94 2.74
N SER A 120 21.99 7.01 3.52
CA SER A 120 21.39 7.11 4.86
C SER A 120 19.85 7.11 4.79
N ARG A 121 19.30 7.79 3.78
CA ARG A 121 17.87 7.83 3.51
C ARG A 121 17.33 6.48 3.05
N LEU A 122 18.08 5.78 2.20
CA LEU A 122 17.75 4.43 1.77
C LEU A 122 17.70 3.47 2.98
N LEU A 123 18.70 3.52 3.85
CA LEU A 123 18.76 2.66 5.03
C LEU A 123 17.59 2.91 5.99
N ILE A 124 17.21 4.18 6.23
CA ILE A 124 16.03 4.52 7.03
C ILE A 124 14.77 3.92 6.39
N SER A 125 14.61 4.07 5.07
CA SER A 125 13.50 3.48 4.33
C SER A 125 13.44 1.98 4.48
N ASP A 126 14.57 1.30 4.35
CA ASP A 126 14.66 -0.16 4.44
C ASP A 126 14.34 -0.65 5.84
N ILE A 127 14.83 0.01 6.89
CA ILE A 127 14.52 -0.33 8.28
C ILE A 127 13.01 -0.20 8.55
N VAL A 128 12.38 0.87 8.09
CA VAL A 128 10.93 1.08 8.24
C VAL A 128 10.14 0.02 7.48
N ASN A 129 10.55 -0.31 6.25
CA ASN A 129 9.91 -1.36 5.45
C ASN A 129 10.09 -2.77 6.08
N LEU A 130 11.25 -3.08 6.66
CA LEU A 130 11.47 -4.33 7.39
C LEU A 130 10.64 -4.42 8.65
N TYR A 131 10.49 -3.32 9.39
CA TYR A 131 9.61 -3.27 10.55
C TYR A 131 8.14 -3.46 10.16
N ALA A 132 7.70 -2.80 9.09
CA ALA A 132 6.36 -2.99 8.54
C ALA A 132 6.15 -4.44 8.07
N LEU A 133 7.14 -5.05 7.39
CA LEU A 133 7.11 -6.47 7.01
C LEU A 133 6.95 -7.37 8.24
N PHE A 134 7.71 -7.13 9.31
CA PHE A 134 7.64 -7.91 10.53
C PHE A 134 6.23 -7.90 11.14
N GLY A 135 5.62 -6.71 11.26
CA GLY A 135 4.24 -6.60 11.75
C GLY A 135 3.25 -7.29 10.83
N THR A 136 3.41 -7.09 9.51
CA THR A 136 2.52 -7.66 8.49
C THR A 136 2.54 -9.19 8.47
N VAL A 137 3.72 -9.80 8.46
CA VAL A 137 3.88 -11.27 8.48
C VAL A 137 3.22 -11.85 9.71
N ASN A 138 3.42 -11.23 10.88
CA ASN A 138 2.82 -11.69 12.13
C ASN A 138 1.29 -11.57 12.15
N VAL A 139 0.74 -10.47 11.62
CA VAL A 139 -0.72 -10.33 11.48
C VAL A 139 -1.28 -11.44 10.60
N TRP A 140 -0.74 -11.63 9.40
CA TRP A 140 -1.28 -12.62 8.47
C TRP A 140 -1.06 -14.05 8.98
N ARG A 141 0.11 -14.34 9.53
CA ARG A 141 0.38 -15.64 10.16
C ARG A 141 -0.61 -15.94 11.27
N GLY A 142 -0.84 -14.98 12.17
CA GLY A 142 -1.84 -15.10 13.21
C GLY A 142 -3.23 -15.39 12.64
N ILE A 143 -3.69 -14.60 11.66
CA ILE A 143 -5.01 -14.78 11.05
C ILE A 143 -5.16 -16.16 10.41
N TRP A 144 -4.21 -16.57 9.56
CA TRP A 144 -4.28 -17.85 8.85
C TRP A 144 -4.27 -19.03 9.82
N ASN A 145 -3.36 -19.03 10.81
CA ASN A 145 -3.30 -20.13 11.78
C ASN A 145 -4.56 -20.17 12.67
N LEU A 146 -5.12 -19.02 13.05
CA LEU A 146 -6.38 -18.98 13.82
C LEU A 146 -7.57 -19.49 13.01
N LEU A 147 -7.61 -19.21 11.70
CA LEU A 147 -8.62 -19.80 10.81
C LEU A 147 -8.46 -21.32 10.73
N GLU A 148 -7.24 -21.83 10.59
CA GLU A 148 -6.98 -23.27 10.60
C GLU A 148 -7.41 -23.94 11.92
N ILE A 149 -7.18 -23.29 13.06
CA ILE A 149 -7.49 -23.85 14.38
C ILE A 149 -9.00 -23.79 14.70
N TYR A 150 -9.68 -22.70 14.36
CA TYR A 150 -11.04 -22.42 14.84
C TYR A 150 -12.13 -22.43 13.76
N PHE A 151 -11.80 -22.20 12.49
CA PHE A 151 -12.81 -22.00 11.45
C PHE A 151 -13.03 -23.27 10.62
N ILE A 152 -14.04 -24.06 11.04
CA ILE A 152 -14.45 -25.32 10.40
C ILE A 152 -13.24 -26.25 10.22
N PRO A 153 -12.55 -26.65 11.32
CA PRO A 153 -11.32 -27.43 11.24
C PRO A 153 -11.54 -28.83 10.64
N ASP A 154 -12.74 -29.39 10.80
CA ASP A 154 -13.08 -30.74 10.33
C ASP A 154 -13.35 -30.81 8.81
N ASP A 155 -13.68 -29.68 8.16
CA ASP A 155 -13.96 -29.60 6.72
C ASP A 155 -13.19 -28.44 6.09
N VAL A 156 -11.92 -28.73 5.78
CA VAL A 156 -10.99 -27.78 5.17
C VAL A 156 -11.47 -27.29 3.80
N VAL A 157 -12.19 -28.13 3.04
CA VAL A 157 -12.68 -27.75 1.71
C VAL A 157 -13.77 -26.69 1.84
N LEU A 158 -14.74 -26.91 2.73
CA LEU A 158 -15.78 -25.92 3.02
C LEU A 158 -15.19 -24.63 3.61
N SER A 159 -14.25 -24.75 4.54
CA SER A 159 -13.53 -23.63 5.13
C SER A 159 -12.85 -22.76 4.05
N CYS A 160 -12.13 -23.38 3.11
CA CYS A 160 -11.50 -22.69 1.97
C CYS A 160 -12.52 -21.98 1.07
N TRP A 161 -13.63 -22.65 0.71
CA TRP A 161 -14.65 -22.04 -0.15
C TRP A 161 -15.32 -20.83 0.50
N ILE A 162 -15.68 -20.93 1.79
CA ILE A 162 -16.32 -19.83 2.51
C ILE A 162 -15.33 -18.66 2.65
N THR A 163 -14.12 -18.92 3.14
CA THR A 163 -13.10 -17.87 3.30
C THR A 163 -12.75 -17.20 1.98
N HIS A 164 -12.71 -17.94 0.87
CA HIS A 164 -12.47 -17.37 -0.45
C HIS A 164 -13.65 -16.52 -0.95
N VAL A 165 -14.85 -17.12 -1.07
CA VAL A 165 -16.00 -16.47 -1.71
C VAL A 165 -16.51 -15.28 -0.90
N VAL A 166 -16.62 -15.43 0.42
CA VAL A 166 -17.11 -14.35 1.28
C VAL A 166 -16.13 -13.19 1.31
N SER A 167 -14.83 -13.46 1.53
CA SER A 167 -13.82 -12.40 1.60
C SER A 167 -13.68 -11.67 0.26
N PHE A 168 -13.65 -12.40 -0.85
CA PHE A 168 -13.57 -11.79 -2.18
C PHE A 168 -14.80 -10.92 -2.48
N SER A 169 -16.00 -11.40 -2.16
CA SER A 169 -17.23 -10.63 -2.30
C SER A 169 -17.20 -9.35 -1.46
N LEU A 170 -16.75 -9.45 -0.21
CA LEU A 170 -16.60 -8.27 0.67
C LEU A 170 -15.59 -7.27 0.11
N LEU A 171 -14.46 -7.72 -0.42
CA LEU A 171 -13.46 -6.85 -1.04
C LEU A 171 -14.02 -6.12 -2.27
N ILE A 172 -14.82 -6.79 -3.12
CA ILE A 172 -15.51 -6.16 -4.25
C ILE A 172 -16.52 -5.12 -3.75
N LEU A 173 -17.35 -5.47 -2.75
CA LEU A 173 -18.35 -4.57 -2.19
C LEU A 173 -17.70 -3.32 -1.56
N MET A 174 -16.52 -3.48 -0.98
CA MET A 174 -15.70 -2.38 -0.45
C MET A 174 -14.81 -1.72 -1.52
N SER A 175 -14.87 -2.16 -2.78
CA SER A 175 -14.04 -1.63 -3.87
C SER A 175 -12.54 -1.61 -3.55
N CYS A 176 -12.04 -2.67 -2.91
CA CYS A 176 -10.64 -2.85 -2.54
C CYS A 176 -10.05 -4.22 -2.91
N SER A 177 -10.70 -4.96 -3.82
CA SER A 177 -10.22 -6.25 -4.35
C SER A 177 -8.81 -6.17 -4.96
N ASN A 178 -8.43 -5.01 -5.50
CA ASN A 178 -7.08 -4.72 -5.97
C ASN A 178 -5.99 -4.82 -4.91
N SER A 179 -6.33 -4.81 -3.62
CA SER A 179 -5.36 -4.98 -2.53
C SER A 179 -4.79 -6.41 -2.45
N LEU A 180 -5.40 -7.37 -3.16
CA LEU A 180 -4.92 -8.75 -3.24
C LEU A 180 -3.64 -8.88 -4.06
N LEU A 181 -3.40 -7.96 -5.00
CA LEU A 181 -2.28 -8.02 -5.93
C LEU A 181 -1.24 -6.96 -5.60
N VAL A 182 0.03 -7.35 -5.61
CA VAL A 182 1.14 -6.40 -5.63
C VAL A 182 1.14 -5.74 -7.01
N ARG A 183 1.02 -4.41 -7.04
CA ARG A 183 0.95 -3.64 -8.29
C ARG A 183 2.31 -3.04 -8.64
N GLY A 184 2.95 -3.64 -9.64
CA GLY A 184 4.22 -3.13 -10.16
C GLY A 184 5.37 -3.27 -9.17
N VAL A 185 6.47 -2.59 -9.48
CA VAL A 185 7.70 -2.59 -8.70
C VAL A 185 7.99 -1.17 -8.22
N TYR A 186 8.04 -0.97 -6.92
CA TYR A 186 8.40 0.30 -6.27
C TYR A 186 9.89 0.31 -5.94
N ILE A 187 10.54 1.44 -6.22
CA ILE A 187 11.95 1.64 -5.88
C ILE A 187 12.05 2.35 -4.53
N ASP A 188 12.92 1.86 -3.66
CA ASP A 188 13.09 2.37 -2.32
C ASP A 188 13.64 3.81 -2.34
N ALA A 189 13.05 4.65 -1.49
CA ALA A 189 13.37 6.06 -1.33
C ALA A 189 13.26 6.93 -2.61
N GLU A 190 12.50 6.49 -3.62
CA GLU A 190 12.30 7.20 -4.89
C GLU A 190 11.55 8.54 -4.70
N GLU A 191 10.52 8.61 -3.86
CA GLU A 191 9.68 9.81 -3.73
C GLU A 191 10.31 10.91 -2.85
N PRO A 192 10.34 12.19 -3.29
CA PRO A 192 10.98 13.27 -2.54
C PRO A 192 10.24 13.65 -1.25
N ALA A 193 10.95 14.37 -0.36
CA ALA A 193 10.41 14.95 0.87
C ALA A 193 9.64 13.96 1.76
N GLY A 194 10.27 12.81 2.05
CA GLY A 194 9.79 11.90 3.11
C GLY A 194 8.52 11.14 2.74
N LYS A 195 7.92 11.43 1.58
CA LYS A 195 6.73 10.75 1.03
C LYS A 195 6.97 9.25 0.83
N CYS A 196 8.21 8.81 0.67
CA CYS A 196 8.53 7.38 0.62
C CYS A 196 8.19 6.63 1.94
N MET A 197 8.04 7.36 3.06
CA MET A 197 7.64 6.80 4.37
C MET A 197 6.12 6.81 4.57
N ASP A 198 5.34 7.22 3.57
CA ASP A 198 3.89 7.15 3.63
C ASP A 198 3.40 5.70 3.41
N PHE A 199 2.81 5.11 4.46
CA PHE A 199 1.98 3.92 4.34
C PHE A 199 0.68 4.27 3.60
N PRO A 200 0.44 3.74 2.39
CA PRO A 200 -0.70 4.11 1.56
C PRO A 200 -2.01 3.45 2.04
N CYS A 201 -2.45 3.78 3.26
CA CYS A 201 -3.73 3.37 3.85
C CYS A 201 -4.77 4.49 3.81
N TYR A 202 -4.92 5.14 2.65
CA TYR A 202 -5.76 6.33 2.50
C TYR A 202 -7.22 6.03 2.17
N TYR A 203 -7.69 4.79 2.31
CA TYR A 203 -9.00 4.34 1.83
C TYR A 203 -10.15 5.30 2.18
N PHE A 204 -10.41 5.52 3.47
CA PHE A 204 -11.46 6.43 3.92
C PHE A 204 -11.18 7.88 3.53
N ARG A 205 -9.92 8.33 3.67
CA ARG A 205 -9.53 9.70 3.33
C ARG A 205 -9.85 10.05 1.89
N VAL A 206 -9.49 9.18 0.94
CA VAL A 206 -9.77 9.39 -0.49
C VAL A 206 -11.27 9.35 -0.75
N MET A 207 -12.00 8.38 -0.17
CA MET A 207 -13.45 8.29 -0.35
C MET A 207 -14.18 9.55 0.15
N PHE A 208 -13.81 10.07 1.32
CA PHE A 208 -14.38 11.30 1.85
C PHE A 208 -14.02 12.51 0.98
N GLN A 209 -12.77 12.62 0.55
CA GLN A 209 -12.32 13.72 -0.33
C GLN A 209 -13.07 13.71 -1.67
N GLU A 210 -13.26 12.57 -2.31
CA GLU A 210 -14.04 12.44 -3.56
C GLU A 210 -15.49 12.89 -3.36
N ARG A 211 -16.13 12.49 -2.25
CA ARG A 211 -17.50 12.91 -1.94
C ARG A 211 -17.60 14.42 -1.76
N GLN A 212 -16.64 15.03 -1.05
CA GLN A 212 -16.60 16.49 -0.87
C GLN A 212 -16.38 17.21 -2.21
N LEU A 213 -15.44 16.76 -3.03
CA LEU A 213 -15.17 17.32 -4.35
C LEU A 213 -16.40 17.23 -5.28
N ARG A 214 -17.12 16.11 -5.28
CA ARG A 214 -18.36 15.96 -6.06
C ARG A 214 -19.45 16.94 -5.61
N LYS A 215 -19.60 17.17 -4.29
CA LYS A 215 -20.54 18.17 -3.76
C LYS A 215 -20.17 19.59 -4.20
N LEU A 216 -18.89 19.96 -4.08
CA LEU A 216 -18.39 21.27 -4.51
C LEU A 216 -18.58 21.48 -6.02
N ARG A 217 -18.27 20.48 -6.84
CA ARG A 217 -18.51 20.54 -8.30
C ARG A 217 -19.99 20.77 -8.61
N LYS A 218 -20.92 20.04 -7.98
CA LYS A 218 -22.36 20.26 -8.16
C LYS A 218 -22.82 21.66 -7.77
N ILE A 219 -22.31 22.21 -6.67
CA ILE A 219 -22.63 23.58 -6.23
C ILE A 219 -22.12 24.60 -7.25
N HIS A 220 -20.89 24.41 -7.77
CA HIS A 220 -20.31 25.28 -8.78
C HIS A 220 -21.07 25.21 -10.11
N THR A 221 -21.43 24.01 -10.58
CA THR A 221 -22.25 23.81 -11.78
C THR A 221 -23.62 24.47 -11.64
N ASN A 222 -24.28 24.35 -10.49
CA ASN A 222 -25.57 25.03 -10.24
C ASN A 222 -25.45 26.56 -10.18
N LYS A 223 -24.30 27.11 -9.78
CA LYS A 223 -24.07 28.56 -9.74
C LYS A 223 -23.70 29.17 -11.10
N GLN A 224 -23.08 28.41 -12.01
CA GLN A 224 -22.58 28.96 -13.28
C GLN A 224 -23.38 28.57 -14.53
N GLY A 225 -24.36 27.67 -14.45
CA GLY A 225 -25.28 27.39 -15.57
C GLY A 225 -24.63 26.88 -16.86
N THR A 226 -23.32 26.61 -16.89
CA THR A 226 -22.57 26.18 -18.07
C THR A 226 -21.44 25.21 -17.71
N TYR A 227 -21.22 24.23 -18.58
CA TYR A 227 -20.17 23.22 -18.46
C TYR A 227 -18.82 23.81 -18.89
N THR A 228 -17.91 24.01 -17.93
CA THR A 228 -16.47 24.07 -18.21
C THR A 228 -15.86 22.71 -17.86
N SER A 229 -15.54 21.94 -18.91
CA SER A 229 -14.67 20.77 -18.84
C SER A 229 -13.27 21.23 -18.43
N TYR A 230 -12.94 21.16 -17.15
CA TYR A 230 -11.55 21.22 -16.73
C TYR A 230 -10.91 19.87 -17.07
N ASP A 231 -10.15 19.84 -18.16
CA ASP A 231 -9.21 18.74 -18.43
C ASP A 231 -8.27 18.60 -17.23
N GLU A 232 -8.41 17.48 -16.51
CA GLU A 232 -7.48 17.09 -15.45
C GLU A 232 -6.10 16.89 -16.06
N LYS A 233 -5.25 17.92 -16.02
CA LYS A 233 -3.83 17.80 -16.35
C LYS A 233 -3.23 16.66 -15.50
N PRO A 234 -2.42 15.77 -16.09
CA PRO A 234 -2.04 14.47 -15.51
C PRO A 234 -1.00 14.56 -14.37
N ASN A 235 -0.87 15.72 -13.73
CA ASN A 235 0.15 15.94 -12.71
C ASN A 235 -0.36 16.94 -11.65
N ILE A 236 -1.43 16.57 -10.93
CA ILE A 236 -1.88 17.35 -9.78
C ILE A 236 -1.08 16.91 -8.57
N ASP A 237 0.05 17.58 -8.39
CA ASP A 237 0.63 17.74 -7.07
C ASP A 237 -0.45 18.31 -6.12
N LYS A 238 -0.63 17.68 -4.96
CA LYS A 238 -1.71 17.97 -3.99
C LYS A 238 -1.74 19.44 -3.50
N SER A 239 -0.72 20.23 -3.85
CA SER A 239 -0.61 21.67 -3.64
C SER A 239 -1.64 22.50 -4.41
N ILE A 240 -2.03 22.08 -5.62
CA ILE A 240 -3.00 22.81 -6.47
C ILE A 240 -4.44 22.72 -5.92
N THR A 241 -4.78 21.61 -5.25
CA THR A 241 -6.08 21.47 -4.59
C THR A 241 -6.22 22.42 -3.40
N ILE A 242 -5.12 22.76 -2.73
CA ILE A 242 -5.11 23.72 -1.61
C ILE A 242 -5.29 25.15 -2.11
N SER A 243 -4.66 25.55 -3.22
CA SER A 243 -4.83 26.89 -3.78
C SER A 243 -6.25 27.13 -4.28
N VAL A 244 -6.89 26.11 -4.88
CA VAL A 244 -8.31 26.18 -5.28
C VAL A 244 -9.24 26.30 -4.07
N ILE A 245 -9.02 25.51 -3.01
CA ILE A 245 -9.81 25.59 -1.77
C ILE A 245 -9.60 26.94 -1.07
N HIS A 246 -8.37 27.43 -1.00
CA HIS A 246 -8.05 28.74 -0.39
C HIS A 246 -8.72 29.89 -1.15
N ASN A 247 -8.65 29.90 -2.49
CA ASN A 247 -9.26 30.95 -3.31
C ASN A 247 -10.79 30.97 -3.16
N ILE A 248 -11.44 29.80 -3.09
CA ILE A 248 -12.89 29.69 -2.86
C ILE A 248 -13.28 30.17 -1.45
N ILE A 249 -12.44 29.95 -0.43
CA ILE A 249 -12.70 30.44 0.94
C ILE A 249 -12.52 31.96 1.01
N VAL A 250 -11.52 32.53 0.31
CA VAL A 250 -11.28 33.97 0.25
C VAL A 250 -12.40 34.70 -0.50
N GLU A 251 -12.84 34.19 -1.66
CA GLU A 251 -13.97 34.77 -2.42
C GLU A 251 -15.29 34.75 -1.64
N ASN A 252 -15.54 33.70 -0.86
CA ASN A 252 -16.75 33.65 -0.03
C ASN A 252 -16.68 34.61 1.17
N LYS A 253 -15.49 34.91 1.71
CA LYS A 253 -15.33 35.90 2.78
C LYS A 253 -15.47 37.34 2.28
N SER A 254 -15.03 37.65 1.06
CA SER A 254 -15.20 38.99 0.47
C SER A 254 -16.65 39.30 0.12
N ASN A 255 -17.43 38.31 -0.33
CA ASN A 255 -18.84 38.49 -0.69
C ASN A 255 -19.81 38.54 0.51
N THR A 256 -19.34 38.25 1.73
CA THR A 256 -20.12 38.40 2.97
C THR A 256 -19.81 39.70 3.72
N ALA A 257 -18.84 40.48 3.24
CA ALA A 257 -18.40 41.75 3.86
C ALA A 257 -18.78 42.99 3.03
N SER A 258 -19.57 42.82 1.98
CA SER A 258 -20.14 43.89 1.13
C SER A 258 -21.65 43.98 1.31
#